data_AF-A0A7Z8YR36-F1
#
_entry.id   AF-A0A7Z8YR36-F1
#
_cell.length_a   1.000
_cell.length_b   1.000
_cell.length_c   1.000
_cell.angle_alpha   90.00
_cell.angle_beta   90.00
_cell.angle_gamma   90.00
#
_symmetry.space_group_name_H-M   'P 1'
#
loop_
_entity.id
_entity.type
_entity.pdbx_description
1 polymer ?
#
loop_
_entity_poly.entity_id
_entity_poly.type
_entity_poly.pdbx_seq_one_letter_code
_entity_poly.pdbx_strand_id
1 'polypeptide(L)'
;MDNEKDNELYSSNSIYAMVKNIVILIFVVILLSSCVEKPVVNMDNHFGFENLSDSYDSKTQTFKRRYSDDTIVVKIALTSDEKVKILNAFSENNFHNLPDELDCTSTGSSPVMYDKLILQDKVVTYIYNAQKSYFCSQDEEFTSIYDLLVDIVNNKKEIKELLPADIYYE
;
A
#
# COMPACT_ATOMS: atom_id res chain seq x y z
N MET A 1 58.40 34.38 25.89
CA MET A 1 57.55 33.40 26.61
C MET A 1 56.21 33.33 25.86
N ASP A 2 56.28 33.31 24.52
CA ASP A 2 55.18 33.74 23.65
C ASP A 2 54.73 32.66 22.66
N ASN A 3 55.51 31.59 22.48
CA ASN A 3 55.19 30.51 21.53
C ASN A 3 54.12 29.52 22.03
N GLU A 4 53.73 29.56 23.31
CA GLU A 4 52.79 28.59 23.87
C GLU A 4 51.33 29.01 23.67
N LYS A 5 51.05 30.33 23.68
CA LYS A 5 49.69 30.86 23.44
C LYS A 5 49.26 30.78 21.97
N ASP A 6 50.20 30.85 21.04
CA ASP A 6 49.90 30.81 19.60
C ASP A 6 49.49 29.40 19.12
N ASN A 7 50.00 28.34 19.76
CA ASN A 7 49.65 26.96 19.43
C ASN A 7 48.23 26.57 19.90
N GLU A 8 47.78 27.06 21.05
CA GLU A 8 46.41 26.80 21.54
C GLU A 8 45.35 27.52 20.69
N LEU A 9 45.65 28.74 20.23
CA LEU A 9 44.75 29.51 19.37
C LEU A 9 44.64 28.90 17.96
N TYR A 10 45.71 28.31 17.44
CA TYR A 10 45.70 27.62 16.14
C TYR A 10 44.90 26.30 16.18
N SER A 11 45.03 25.56 17.28
CA SER A 11 44.29 24.32 17.54
C SER A 11 42.78 24.55 17.66
N SER A 12 42.36 25.57 18.42
CA SER A 12 40.93 25.85 18.62
C SER A 12 40.23 26.34 17.34
N ASN A 13 40.89 27.16 16.52
CA ASN A 13 40.38 27.62 15.23
C ASN A 13 40.27 26.49 14.20
N SER A 14 41.20 25.53 14.22
CA SER A 14 41.19 24.35 13.36
C SER A 14 40.03 23.40 13.69
N ILE A 15 39.80 23.13 14.98
CA ILE A 15 38.67 22.31 15.45
C ILE A 15 37.34 22.99 15.11
N TYR A 16 37.23 24.30 15.31
CA TYR A 16 36.01 25.04 14.99
C TYR A 16 35.69 25.02 13.48
N ALA A 17 36.71 25.16 12.64
CA ALA A 17 36.57 25.03 11.19
C ALA A 17 36.14 23.62 10.77
N MET A 18 36.71 22.59 11.39
CA MET A 18 36.37 21.18 11.12
C MET A 18 34.93 20.84 11.53
N VAL A 19 34.50 21.27 12.72
CA VAL A 19 33.12 21.08 13.21
C VAL A 19 32.12 21.86 12.35
N LYS A 20 32.44 23.10 11.97
CA LYS A 20 31.60 23.90 11.06
C LYS A 20 31.42 23.22 9.70
N ASN A 21 32.49 22.64 9.14
CA ASN A 21 32.41 21.90 7.88
C ASN A 21 31.56 20.62 8.00
N ILE A 22 31.63 19.90 9.12
CA ILE A 22 30.78 18.72 9.37
C ILE A 22 29.31 19.10 9.50
N VAL A 23 28.99 20.18 10.23
CA VAL A 23 27.60 20.65 10.40
C VAL A 23 27.01 21.09 9.06
N ILE A 24 27.78 21.81 8.23
CA ILE A 24 27.34 22.20 6.88
C ILE A 24 27.08 20.95 6.02
N LEU A 25 27.94 19.93 6.10
CA LEU A 25 27.77 18.69 5.32
C LEU A 25 26.48 17.95 5.70
N ILE A 26 26.18 17.85 7.00
CA ILE A 26 24.94 17.23 7.50
C ILE A 26 23.71 18.01 7.00
N PHE A 27 23.77 19.34 7.04
CA PHE A 27 22.67 20.19 6.58
C PHE A 27 22.42 20.03 5.07
N VAL A 28 23.47 19.89 4.26
CA VAL A 28 23.38 19.65 2.82
C VAL A 28 22.77 18.27 2.52
N VAL A 29 23.13 17.22 3.28
CA VAL A 29 22.54 15.88 3.12
C VAL A 29 21.04 15.88 3.43
N ILE A 30 20.60 16.60 4.46
CA ILE A 30 19.18 16.73 4.84
C ILE A 30 18.38 17.50 3.77
N LEU A 31 18.97 18.55 3.20
CA LEU A 31 18.32 19.34 2.14
C LEU A 31 18.21 18.56 0.82
N LEU A 32 19.20 17.70 0.50
CA LEU A 32 19.17 16.84 -0.69
C LEU A 32 18.17 15.67 -0.58
N SER A 33 17.79 15.25 0.63
CA SER A 33 16.77 14.21 0.83
C SER A 33 15.31 14.69 0.63
N SER A 34 15.07 15.98 0.42
CA SER A 34 13.70 16.54 0.37
C SER A 34 13.06 16.59 -1.03
N CYS A 35 13.70 16.02 -2.05
CA CYS A 35 13.12 15.90 -3.38
C CYS A 35 12.84 14.42 -3.71
N VAL A 36 11.87 13.82 -3.02
CA VAL A 36 11.25 12.58 -3.50
C VAL A 36 10.24 13.03 -4.55
N GLU A 37 10.57 12.82 -5.83
CA GLU A 37 9.59 12.98 -6.90
C GLU A 37 8.36 12.14 -6.53
N LYS A 38 7.19 12.79 -6.47
CA LYS A 38 5.95 12.04 -6.29
C LYS A 38 5.83 11.09 -7.49
N PRO A 39 5.64 9.78 -7.28
CA PRO A 39 5.47 8.86 -8.39
C PRO A 39 4.34 9.39 -9.28
N VAL A 40 4.62 9.57 -10.57
CA VAL A 40 3.61 9.99 -11.53
C VAL A 40 2.63 8.83 -11.67
N VAL A 41 1.45 8.99 -11.06
CA VAL A 41 0.38 8.01 -11.13
C VAL A 41 -0.15 7.93 -12.55
N ASN A 42 -0.06 6.75 -13.16
CA ASN A 42 -0.68 6.50 -14.46
C ASN A 42 -2.18 6.22 -14.28
N MET A 43 -3.02 7.18 -14.65
CA MET A 43 -4.48 7.09 -14.54
C MET A 43 -5.12 6.06 -15.49
N ASP A 44 -4.38 5.58 -16.48
CA ASP A 44 -4.83 4.52 -17.39
C ASP A 44 -4.65 3.12 -16.79
N ASN A 45 -4.02 3.01 -15.62
CA ASN A 45 -3.85 1.74 -14.93
C ASN A 45 -5.20 1.15 -14.52
N HIS A 46 -5.41 -0.11 -14.89
CA HIS A 46 -6.55 -0.90 -14.47
C HIS A 46 -6.23 -1.60 -13.14
N PHE A 47 -7.21 -1.71 -12.27
CA PHE A 47 -7.08 -2.35 -10.97
C PHE A 47 -8.40 -2.98 -10.54
N GLY A 48 -8.34 -3.90 -9.58
CA GLY A 48 -9.51 -4.59 -9.09
C GLY A 48 -9.24 -5.38 -7.83
N PHE A 49 -10.32 -5.93 -7.29
CA PHE A 49 -10.25 -6.92 -6.21
C PHE A 49 -11.26 -8.04 -6.46
N GLU A 50 -11.01 -9.18 -5.83
CA GLU A 50 -11.96 -10.29 -5.75
C GLU A 50 -11.82 -10.96 -4.37
N ASN A 51 -12.96 -11.31 -3.77
CA ASN A 51 -13.05 -12.19 -2.62
C ASN A 51 -14.15 -13.22 -2.84
N LEU A 52 -14.57 -13.90 -1.76
CA LEU A 52 -15.59 -14.95 -1.81
C LEU A 52 -16.85 -14.53 -2.57
N SER A 53 -17.39 -13.36 -2.21
CA SER A 53 -18.68 -12.88 -2.69
C SER A 53 -18.56 -11.69 -3.63
N ASP A 54 -17.61 -10.80 -3.41
CA ASP A 54 -17.52 -9.51 -4.09
C ASP A 54 -16.32 -9.44 -5.04
N SER A 55 -16.49 -8.72 -6.15
CA SER A 55 -15.39 -8.36 -7.04
C SER A 55 -15.64 -7.02 -7.72
N TYR A 56 -14.55 -6.33 -8.07
CA TYR A 56 -14.59 -5.09 -8.83
C TYR A 56 -13.48 -5.04 -9.87
N ASP A 57 -13.80 -4.52 -11.05
CA ASP A 57 -12.86 -4.27 -12.15
C ASP A 57 -12.98 -2.81 -12.62
N SER A 58 -11.89 -2.03 -12.48
CA SER A 58 -11.86 -0.62 -12.84
C SER A 58 -11.82 -0.35 -14.34
N LYS A 59 -11.41 -1.33 -15.15
CA LYS A 59 -11.44 -1.23 -16.62
C LYS A 59 -12.87 -1.26 -17.13
N THR A 60 -13.66 -2.19 -16.60
CA THR A 60 -15.07 -2.36 -16.99
C THR A 60 -16.04 -1.60 -16.09
N GLN A 61 -15.54 -0.98 -15.01
CA GLN A 61 -16.33 -0.24 -14.01
C GLN A 61 -17.45 -1.10 -13.42
N THR A 62 -17.18 -2.39 -13.27
CA THR A 62 -18.19 -3.40 -12.93
C THR A 62 -17.88 -3.99 -11.57
N PHE A 63 -18.84 -3.86 -10.67
CA PHE A 63 -18.90 -4.57 -9.40
C PHE A 63 -19.82 -5.79 -9.54
N LYS A 64 -19.45 -6.91 -8.91
CA LYS A 64 -20.27 -8.11 -8.84
C LYS A 64 -20.36 -8.57 -7.39
N ARG A 65 -21.56 -8.89 -6.93
CA ARG A 65 -21.81 -9.57 -5.65
C ARG A 65 -22.50 -10.90 -5.91
N ARG A 66 -21.88 -11.97 -5.47
CA ARG A 66 -22.39 -13.35 -5.51
C ARG A 66 -23.19 -13.62 -4.24
N TYR A 67 -24.35 -14.21 -4.44
CA TYR A 67 -25.22 -14.78 -3.43
C TYR A 67 -25.32 -16.29 -3.66
N SER A 68 -25.86 -17.03 -2.71
CA SER A 68 -26.03 -18.48 -2.80
C SER A 68 -26.76 -18.91 -4.09
N ASP A 69 -27.76 -18.14 -4.51
CA ASP A 69 -28.66 -18.47 -5.63
C ASP A 69 -28.49 -17.57 -6.88
N ASP A 70 -27.77 -16.46 -6.79
CA ASP A 70 -27.66 -15.47 -7.90
C ASP A 70 -26.36 -14.64 -7.85
N THR A 71 -26.10 -13.85 -8.89
CA THR A 71 -25.05 -12.83 -8.92
C THR A 71 -25.60 -11.51 -9.43
N ILE A 72 -25.54 -10.48 -8.59
CA ILE A 72 -25.90 -9.13 -9.00
C ILE A 72 -24.67 -8.43 -9.57
N VAL A 73 -24.85 -7.78 -10.73
CA VAL A 73 -23.82 -7.02 -11.42
C VAL A 73 -24.24 -5.56 -11.51
N VAL A 74 -23.40 -4.66 -10.99
CA VAL A 74 -23.67 -3.22 -10.94
C VAL A 74 -22.52 -2.47 -11.57
N LYS A 75 -22.83 -1.46 -12.39
CA LYS A 75 -21.82 -0.52 -12.87
C LYS A 75 -21.63 0.59 -11.86
N ILE A 76 -20.39 0.85 -11.47
CA ILE A 76 -20.03 1.94 -10.56
C ILE A 76 -18.90 2.76 -11.17
N ALA A 77 -18.98 4.08 -11.04
CA ALA A 77 -17.91 4.97 -11.48
C ALA A 77 -17.11 5.47 -10.27
N LEU A 78 -15.80 5.29 -10.33
CA LEU A 78 -14.87 5.97 -9.41
C LEU A 78 -14.59 7.38 -9.92
N THR A 79 -14.60 8.35 -9.01
CA THR A 79 -14.14 9.71 -9.26
C THR A 79 -12.63 9.71 -9.50
N SER A 80 -12.12 10.76 -10.12
CA SER A 80 -10.67 10.91 -10.35
C SER A 80 -9.88 10.86 -9.04
N ASP A 81 -10.36 11.50 -7.99
CA ASP A 81 -9.68 11.55 -6.69
C ASP A 81 -9.61 10.17 -6.03
N GLU A 82 -10.67 9.38 -6.12
CA GLU A 82 -10.68 8.00 -5.63
C GLU A 82 -9.69 7.12 -6.40
N LYS A 83 -9.66 7.23 -7.73
CA LYS A 83 -8.70 6.51 -8.57
C LYS A 83 -7.26 6.87 -8.21
N VAL A 84 -6.96 8.16 -8.03
CA VAL A 84 -5.63 8.62 -7.60
C VAL A 84 -5.26 8.03 -6.24
N LYS A 85 -6.17 8.06 -5.26
CA LYS A 85 -5.92 7.46 -3.93
C LYS A 85 -5.60 5.98 -4.01
N ILE A 86 -6.36 5.22 -4.78
CA ILE A 86 -6.15 3.79 -4.95
C ILE A 86 -4.80 3.50 -5.62
N LEU A 87 -4.51 4.18 -6.72
CA LEU A 87 -3.26 3.98 -7.45
C LEU A 87 -2.02 4.41 -6.64
N ASN A 88 -2.15 5.46 -5.82
CA ASN A 88 -1.12 5.82 -4.84
C ASN A 88 -0.91 4.70 -3.84
N ALA A 89 -1.97 4.10 -3.27
CA ALA A 89 -1.81 2.99 -2.34
C ALA A 89 -1.08 1.81 -2.97
N PHE A 90 -1.38 1.46 -4.23
CA PHE A 90 -0.62 0.45 -4.97
C PHE A 90 0.88 0.80 -5.11
N SER A 91 1.19 2.06 -5.42
CA SER A 91 2.57 2.54 -5.57
C SER A 91 3.32 2.59 -4.23
N GLU A 92 2.70 3.15 -3.20
CA GLU A 92 3.29 3.39 -1.87
C GLU A 92 3.58 2.05 -1.15
N ASN A 93 2.75 1.04 -1.37
CA ASN A 93 2.92 -0.31 -0.81
C ASN A 93 3.72 -1.25 -1.73
N ASN A 94 4.41 -0.72 -2.75
CA ASN A 94 5.28 -1.49 -3.66
C ASN A 94 4.61 -2.75 -4.24
N PHE A 95 3.33 -2.67 -4.64
CA PHE A 95 2.54 -3.84 -5.04
C PHE A 95 3.20 -4.74 -6.10
N HIS A 96 3.92 -4.14 -7.07
CA HIS A 96 4.63 -4.89 -8.10
C HIS A 96 5.72 -5.83 -7.54
N ASN A 97 6.26 -5.53 -6.36
CA ASN A 97 7.28 -6.33 -5.68
C ASN A 97 6.71 -7.42 -4.76
N LEU A 98 5.38 -7.45 -4.55
CA LEU A 98 4.74 -8.52 -3.80
C LEU A 98 4.82 -9.84 -4.60
N PRO A 99 4.94 -11.00 -3.92
CA PRO A 99 4.79 -12.29 -4.58
C PRO A 99 3.36 -12.45 -5.12
N ASP A 100 3.20 -13.33 -6.11
CA ASP A 100 1.86 -13.58 -6.69
C ASP A 100 0.92 -14.27 -5.69
N GLU A 101 1.49 -14.94 -4.68
CA GLU A 101 0.77 -15.54 -3.55
C GLU A 101 1.41 -15.12 -2.22
N LEU A 102 0.58 -14.63 -1.29
CA LEU A 102 0.92 -14.31 0.09
C LEU A 102 0.17 -15.28 1.00
N ASP A 103 0.83 -16.36 1.39
CA ASP A 103 0.25 -17.36 2.30
C ASP A 103 0.54 -17.01 3.77
N CYS A 104 -0.49 -16.46 4.43
CA CYS A 104 -0.50 -16.11 5.83
C CYS A 104 -1.28 -17.12 6.69
N THR A 105 -1.53 -18.33 6.18
CA THR A 105 -2.29 -19.34 6.90
C THR A 105 -1.55 -19.86 8.15
N SER A 106 -2.31 -20.17 9.20
CA SER A 106 -1.78 -20.86 10.38
C SER A 106 -2.14 -22.35 10.33
N THR A 107 -1.16 -23.21 10.60
CA THR A 107 -1.37 -24.66 10.57
C THR A 107 -2.48 -25.10 11.53
N GLY A 108 -3.43 -25.89 11.02
CA GLY A 108 -4.53 -26.44 11.82
C GLY A 108 -5.74 -25.50 11.99
N SER A 109 -5.74 -24.34 11.33
CA SER A 109 -6.86 -23.39 11.36
C SER A 109 -7.69 -23.47 10.07
N SER A 110 -9.01 -23.36 10.22
CA SER A 110 -10.02 -23.41 9.16
C SER A 110 -11.11 -22.38 9.46
N PRO A 111 -11.79 -21.81 8.45
CA PRO A 111 -11.54 -21.94 7.00
C PRO A 111 -10.28 -21.23 6.52
N VAL A 112 -9.84 -21.59 5.30
CA VAL A 112 -8.88 -20.81 4.50
C VAL A 112 -9.67 -19.85 3.62
N MET A 113 -9.30 -18.57 3.68
CA MET A 113 -9.90 -17.46 2.98
C MET A 113 -8.96 -16.94 1.91
N TYR A 114 -9.53 -16.40 0.83
CA TYR A 114 -8.80 -15.90 -0.32
C TYR A 114 -9.31 -14.50 -0.69
N ASP A 115 -8.38 -13.56 -0.72
CA ASP A 115 -8.57 -12.22 -1.26
C ASP A 115 -7.59 -11.99 -2.40
N LYS A 116 -7.98 -11.22 -3.41
CA LYS A 116 -7.12 -10.89 -4.55
C LYS A 116 -7.09 -9.39 -4.78
N LEU A 117 -5.90 -8.92 -5.13
CA LEU A 117 -5.68 -7.61 -5.71
C LEU A 117 -5.15 -7.74 -7.13
N ILE A 118 -5.59 -6.84 -7.99
CA ILE A 118 -5.24 -6.81 -9.41
C ILE A 118 -4.74 -5.41 -9.73
N LEU A 119 -3.59 -5.31 -10.40
CA LEU A 119 -3.07 -4.07 -10.99
C LEU A 119 -2.47 -4.39 -12.36
N GLN A 120 -3.12 -3.89 -13.43
CA GLN A 120 -2.83 -4.24 -14.81
C GLN A 120 -2.80 -5.76 -15.01
N ASP A 121 -1.62 -6.33 -15.27
CA ASP A 121 -1.40 -7.75 -15.55
C ASP A 121 -0.93 -8.52 -14.29
N LYS A 122 -0.65 -7.83 -13.18
CA LYS A 122 -0.20 -8.41 -11.92
C LYS A 122 -1.41 -8.76 -11.06
N VAL A 123 -1.44 -9.99 -10.56
CA VAL A 123 -2.43 -10.47 -9.59
C VAL A 123 -1.69 -10.97 -8.36
N VAL A 124 -2.12 -10.55 -7.19
CA VAL A 124 -1.63 -11.05 -5.90
C VAL A 124 -2.79 -11.68 -5.16
N THR A 125 -2.65 -12.94 -4.77
CA THR A 125 -3.63 -13.68 -3.96
C THR A 125 -3.13 -13.74 -2.52
N TYR A 126 -3.95 -13.24 -1.60
CA TYR A 126 -3.73 -13.28 -0.17
C TYR A 126 -4.54 -14.43 0.44
N ILE A 127 -3.83 -15.37 1.07
CA ILE A 127 -4.39 -16.62 1.59
C ILE A 127 -4.25 -16.58 3.11
N TYR A 128 -5.35 -16.68 3.84
CA TYR A 128 -5.32 -16.46 5.30
C TYR A 128 -6.40 -17.27 6.03
N ASN A 129 -6.27 -17.37 7.35
CA ASN A 129 -7.31 -17.88 8.23
C ASN A 129 -7.75 -16.77 9.20
N ALA A 130 -8.80 -17.03 9.99
CA ALA A 130 -9.20 -16.13 11.07
C ALA A 130 -8.08 -15.91 12.10
N GLN A 131 -7.25 -16.93 12.31
CA GLN A 131 -6.00 -16.82 13.06
C GLN A 131 -4.87 -16.59 12.05
N LYS A 132 -4.44 -15.34 11.89
CA LYS A 132 -3.30 -15.02 11.02
C LYS A 132 -2.02 -15.62 11.61
N SER A 133 -1.15 -16.15 10.74
CA SER A 133 0.21 -16.49 11.15
C SER A 133 0.97 -15.24 11.59
N TYR A 134 1.67 -15.32 12.72
CA TYR A 134 2.51 -14.22 13.22
C TYR A 134 3.66 -13.85 12.26
N PHE A 135 4.01 -14.76 11.34
CA PHE A 135 5.16 -14.61 10.45
C PHE A 135 4.80 -14.19 9.02
N CYS A 136 3.63 -13.58 8.79
CA CYS A 136 3.30 -13.11 7.45
C CYS A 136 3.96 -11.78 7.12
N SER A 137 5.15 -11.85 6.53
CA SER A 137 5.78 -10.69 5.90
C SER A 137 4.91 -10.17 4.77
N GLN A 138 4.75 -8.85 4.67
CA GLN A 138 4.01 -8.16 3.62
C GLN A 138 2.47 -8.15 3.75
N ASP A 139 1.91 -8.59 4.89
CA ASP A 139 0.47 -8.49 5.22
C ASP A 139 -0.02 -7.04 5.18
N GLU A 140 0.74 -6.12 5.76
CA GLU A 140 0.35 -4.72 5.89
C GLU A 140 0.26 -4.03 4.52
N GLU A 141 1.21 -4.32 3.63
CA GLU A 141 1.25 -3.77 2.27
C GLU A 141 0.05 -4.24 1.44
N PHE A 142 -0.31 -5.53 1.54
CA PHE A 142 -1.50 -6.05 0.85
C PHE A 142 -2.78 -5.46 1.44
N THR A 143 -2.96 -5.59 2.77
CA THR A 143 -4.21 -5.20 3.45
C THR A 143 -4.48 -3.70 3.36
N SER A 144 -3.45 -2.85 3.41
CA SER A 144 -3.60 -1.40 3.25
C SER A 144 -4.18 -1.01 1.89
N ILE A 145 -3.78 -1.69 0.81
CA ILE A 145 -4.36 -1.46 -0.52
C ILE A 145 -5.79 -2.01 -0.58
N TYR A 146 -5.96 -3.25 -0.11
CA TYR A 146 -7.22 -3.98 -0.19
C TYR A 146 -8.34 -3.26 0.57
N ASP A 147 -8.11 -2.91 1.83
CA ASP A 147 -9.11 -2.25 2.67
C ASP A 147 -9.51 -0.89 2.08
N LEU A 148 -8.55 -0.09 1.61
CA LEU A 148 -8.83 1.19 0.95
C LEU A 148 -9.71 1.02 -0.29
N LEU A 149 -9.37 0.07 -1.15
CA LEU A 149 -10.08 -0.18 -2.39
C LEU A 149 -11.50 -0.69 -2.12
N VAL A 150 -11.64 -1.67 -1.23
CA VAL A 150 -12.93 -2.23 -0.81
C VAL A 150 -13.79 -1.16 -0.15
N ASP A 151 -13.23 -0.32 0.71
CA ASP A 151 -13.95 0.78 1.37
C ASP A 151 -14.47 1.79 0.37
N ILE A 152 -13.65 2.24 -0.59
CA ILE A 152 -14.07 3.19 -1.62
C ILE A 152 -15.22 2.61 -2.46
N VAL A 153 -15.10 1.34 -2.86
CA VAL A 153 -16.08 0.65 -3.68
C VAL A 153 -17.38 0.42 -2.91
N ASN A 154 -17.32 -0.16 -1.70
CA ASN A 154 -18.50 -0.43 -0.88
C ASN A 154 -19.20 0.84 -0.39
N ASN A 155 -18.52 1.99 -0.40
CA ASN A 155 -19.14 3.26 -0.08
C ASN A 155 -20.00 3.86 -1.20
N LYS A 156 -19.97 3.29 -2.41
CA LYS A 156 -20.83 3.72 -3.53
C LYS A 156 -22.30 3.48 -3.20
N LYS A 157 -23.14 4.43 -3.61
CA LYS A 157 -24.57 4.41 -3.32
C LYS A 157 -25.22 3.14 -3.86
N GLU A 158 -24.87 2.79 -5.09
CA GLU A 158 -25.39 1.63 -5.81
C GLU A 158 -25.05 0.31 -5.10
N ILE A 159 -23.91 0.25 -4.38
CA ILE A 159 -23.50 -0.94 -3.62
C ILE A 159 -24.17 -0.97 -2.25
N LYS A 160 -24.32 0.19 -1.59
CA LYS A 160 -25.00 0.31 -0.29
C LYS A 160 -26.48 -0.12 -0.33
N GLU A 161 -27.10 -0.06 -1.51
CA GLU A 161 -28.47 -0.50 -1.72
C GLU A 161 -28.59 -2.03 -1.91
N LEU A 162 -27.48 -2.73 -2.14
CA LEU A 162 -27.47 -4.19 -2.26
C LEU A 162 -27.57 -4.84 -0.87
N LEU A 163 -28.25 -5.99 -0.82
CA LEU A 163 -28.23 -6.83 0.36
C LEU A 163 -26.80 -7.35 0.63
N PRO A 164 -26.43 -7.59 1.90
CA PRO A 164 -25.21 -8.32 2.24
C PRO A 164 -25.20 -9.70 1.58
N ALA A 165 -24.03 -10.18 1.18
CA ALA A 165 -23.89 -11.54 0.68
C ALA A 165 -24.25 -12.57 1.75
N ASP A 166 -24.81 -13.69 1.33
CA ASP A 166 -25.25 -14.83 2.14
C ASP A 166 -24.35 -16.07 1.98
N ILE A 167 -23.20 -15.90 1.31
CA ILE A 167 -22.16 -16.92 1.18
C ILE A 167 -21.10 -16.69 2.24
N TYR A 168 -20.70 -17.75 2.93
CA TYR A 168 -19.68 -17.73 3.97
C TYR A 168 -18.70 -18.89 3.77
N TYR A 169 -17.47 -18.73 4.25
CA TYR A 169 -16.53 -19.83 4.33
C TYR A 169 -16.99 -20.82 5.42
N GLU A 170 -16.97 -22.12 5.12
CA GLU A 170 -17.36 -23.22 6.03
C GLU A 170 -16.26 -23.63 7.01
#